data_AF-A0A812PH37-F1
#
_entry.id   AF-A0A812PH37-F1
#
_cell.length_a   1.000
_cell.length_b   1.000
_cell.length_c   1.000
_cell.angle_alpha   90.00
_cell.angle_beta   90.00
_cell.angle_gamma   90.00
#
_symmetry.space_group_name_H-M   'P 1'
#
loop_
_entity.id
_entity.type
_entity.pdbx_description
1 polymer ?
#
loop_
_entity_poly.entity_id
_entity_poly.type
_entity_poly.pdbx_seq_one_letter_code
_entity_poly.pdbx_strand_id
1 'polypeptide(L)'
;MDLACRNATEEPTEANLVRLLDLWSVDWKHRGRTRAVGPGAYERYATLGLFGHGGVVGVSNATGLRAACAAVNSFLKIGFPNGHANHALALGEYTGGRVWIEDDEGDSTAWLADKKRGRELPGRWLDMHDKPVSFDARRYHMVEPHEGSMWALAAYVPQAYARATEQHREALREAGFPLPS
;
A
#
# COMPACT_ATOMS: atom_id res chain seq x y z
N MET A 1 12.04 2.23 -18.19
CA MET A 1 10.77 2.63 -17.56
C MET A 1 9.60 2.44 -18.52
N ASP A 2 9.58 3.13 -19.67
CA ASP A 2 8.43 3.14 -20.61
C ASP A 2 7.92 1.75 -21.03
N LEU A 3 8.84 0.83 -21.39
CA LEU A 3 8.45 -0.54 -21.74
C LEU A 3 7.78 -1.27 -20.56
N ALA A 4 8.29 -1.09 -19.34
CA ALA A 4 7.71 -1.72 -18.15
C ALA A 4 6.32 -1.15 -17.84
N CYS A 5 6.12 0.16 -17.99
CA CYS A 5 4.80 0.78 -17.87
C CYS A 5 3.80 0.20 -18.88
N ARG A 6 4.20 0.09 -20.17
CA ARG A 6 3.35 -0.50 -21.21
C ARG A 6 2.99 -1.95 -20.91
N ASN A 7 3.98 -2.79 -20.61
CA ASN A 7 3.75 -4.20 -20.30
C ASN A 7 2.79 -4.36 -19.12
N ALA A 8 3.00 -3.63 -18.02
CA ALA A 8 2.11 -3.68 -16.85
C ALA A 8 0.70 -3.14 -17.12
N THR A 9 0.51 -2.33 -18.17
CA THR A 9 -0.79 -1.77 -18.55
C THR A 9 -1.54 -2.69 -19.51
N GLU A 10 -0.86 -3.19 -20.55
CA GLU A 10 -1.45 -4.02 -21.60
C GLU A 10 -1.60 -5.48 -21.15
N GLU A 11 -0.68 -5.95 -20.30
CA GLU A 11 -0.65 -7.30 -19.73
C GLU A 11 -0.45 -7.21 -18.20
N PRO A 12 -1.52 -6.93 -17.42
CA PRO A 12 -1.44 -6.67 -15.98
C PRO A 12 -1.24 -7.97 -15.19
N THR A 13 -0.05 -8.56 -15.33
CA THR A 13 0.41 -9.73 -14.57
C THR A 13 1.25 -9.27 -13.37
N GLU A 14 1.29 -10.10 -12.32
CA GLU A 14 2.18 -9.87 -11.17
C GLU A 14 3.62 -9.62 -11.62
N ALA A 15 4.17 -10.48 -12.48
CA ALA A 15 5.54 -10.37 -12.95
C ALA A 15 5.84 -9.03 -13.65
N ASN A 16 4.90 -8.55 -14.49
CA ASN A 16 5.06 -7.25 -15.14
C ASN A 16 4.98 -6.09 -14.14
N LEU A 17 4.10 -6.18 -13.14
CA LEU A 17 3.99 -5.17 -12.10
C LEU A 17 5.22 -5.14 -11.18
N VAL A 18 5.69 -6.30 -10.71
CA VAL A 18 6.92 -6.42 -9.91
C VAL A 18 8.11 -5.82 -10.66
N ARG A 19 8.27 -6.15 -11.94
CA ARG A 19 9.33 -5.57 -12.78
C ARG A 19 9.24 -4.04 -12.90
N LEU A 20 8.03 -3.49 -13.00
CA LEU A 20 7.82 -2.04 -12.99
C LEU A 20 8.25 -1.44 -11.64
N LEU A 21 7.82 -2.05 -10.52
CA LEU A 21 8.14 -1.58 -9.17
C LEU A 21 9.65 -1.64 -8.89
N ASP A 22 10.33 -2.71 -9.28
CA ASP A 22 11.78 -2.87 -9.13
C ASP A 22 12.52 -1.72 -9.83
N LEU A 23 12.18 -1.45 -11.10
CA LEU A 23 12.78 -0.36 -11.87
C LEU A 23 12.47 1.01 -11.27
N TRP A 24 11.25 1.21 -10.77
CA TRP A 24 10.82 2.51 -10.25
C TRP A 24 11.40 2.81 -8.88
N SER A 25 11.61 1.79 -8.05
CA SER A 25 12.10 1.93 -6.69
C SER A 25 13.57 2.34 -6.56
N VAL A 26 14.34 2.27 -7.66
CA VAL A 26 15.72 2.74 -7.72
C VAL A 26 15.81 4.23 -7.37
N ASP A 27 14.79 5.01 -7.74
CA ASP A 27 14.75 6.45 -7.50
C ASP A 27 14.13 6.82 -6.14
N TRP A 28 13.64 5.84 -5.36
CA TRP A 28 12.94 6.09 -4.11
C TRP A 28 13.95 6.35 -2.98
N LYS A 29 14.00 7.61 -2.54
CA LYS A 29 14.99 8.09 -1.55
C LYS A 29 14.60 7.81 -0.08
N HIS A 30 13.36 7.40 0.18
CA HIS A 30 12.86 7.23 1.55
C HIS A 30 13.07 5.80 2.04
N ARG A 31 13.95 5.63 3.04
CA ARG A 31 13.95 4.44 3.92
C ARG A 31 12.63 4.42 4.70
N GLY A 32 12.06 3.23 4.93
CA GLY A 32 10.82 2.97 5.70
C GLY A 32 10.47 3.99 6.79
N ARG A 33 9.20 4.37 6.94
CA ARG A 33 8.77 5.22 8.08
C ARG A 33 9.19 4.56 9.38
N THR A 34 9.74 5.36 10.31
CA THR A 34 10.11 5.01 11.69
C THR A 34 9.00 4.40 12.57
N ARG A 35 7.79 4.16 12.04
CA ARG A 35 6.66 3.56 12.74
C ARG A 35 6.30 2.14 12.26
N ALA A 36 6.93 1.63 11.21
CA ALA A 36 6.98 0.19 11.01
C ALA A 36 8.08 -0.34 11.95
N VAL A 37 7.66 -0.94 13.07
CA VAL A 37 8.57 -1.44 14.12
C VAL A 37 8.64 -2.97 13.99
N GLY A 38 9.83 -3.50 13.77
CA GLY A 38 10.09 -4.95 13.69
C GLY A 38 11.27 -5.29 12.78
N PRO A 39 11.92 -6.46 12.93
CA PRO A 39 12.82 -7.01 11.91
C PRO A 39 12.05 -7.14 10.59
N GLY A 40 12.56 -6.59 9.48
CA GLY A 40 11.90 -6.64 8.17
C GLY A 40 10.94 -5.48 7.84
N ALA A 41 10.97 -4.38 8.61
CA ALA A 41 10.24 -3.15 8.23
C ALA A 41 10.75 -2.58 6.90
N TYR A 42 9.84 -2.26 5.97
CA TYR A 42 10.06 -1.88 4.56
C TYR A 42 11.40 -1.18 4.29
N GLU A 43 12.28 -1.82 3.50
CA GLU A 43 13.60 -1.26 3.14
C GLU A 43 13.46 0.11 2.44
N ARG A 44 12.48 0.22 1.54
CA ARG A 44 12.12 1.43 0.79
C ARG A 44 10.60 1.53 0.69
N TYR A 45 10.10 2.75 0.63
CA TYR A 45 8.69 2.99 0.32
C TYR A 45 8.52 4.32 -0.42
N ALA A 46 7.43 4.42 -1.18
CA ALA A 46 6.92 5.67 -1.70
C ALA A 46 5.44 5.78 -1.40
N THR A 47 4.96 7.00 -1.13
CA THR A 47 3.53 7.29 -1.18
C THR A 47 3.22 7.75 -2.59
N LEU A 48 2.22 7.16 -3.23
CA LEU A 48 1.69 7.61 -4.51
C LEU A 48 0.37 8.36 -4.26
N GLY A 49 0.06 9.33 -5.10
CA GLY A 49 -1.16 10.12 -5.00
C GLY A 49 -1.07 11.24 -3.96
N LEU A 50 -2.10 11.37 -3.12
CA LEU A 50 -2.24 12.48 -2.17
C LEU A 50 -1.54 12.18 -0.85
N PHE A 51 -0.82 13.17 -0.31
CA PHE A 51 -0.35 13.15 1.07
C PHE A 51 -0.91 14.34 1.86
N GLY A 52 -0.95 14.20 3.18
CA GLY A 52 -1.20 15.31 4.07
C GLY A 52 -0.36 15.21 5.34
N HIS A 53 0.23 16.33 5.76
CA HIS A 53 1.03 16.43 6.98
C HIS A 53 1.00 17.86 7.52
N GLY A 54 0.82 18.03 8.84
CA GLY A 54 0.91 19.35 9.47
C GLY A 54 -0.08 20.39 8.93
N GLY A 55 -1.25 19.97 8.45
CA GLY A 55 -2.23 20.87 7.81
C GLY A 55 -2.03 21.07 6.31
N VAL A 56 -0.88 20.69 5.76
CA VAL A 56 -0.58 20.74 4.32
C VAL A 56 -1.19 19.52 3.62
N VAL A 57 -1.68 19.73 2.40
CA VAL A 57 -2.13 18.69 1.48
C VAL A 57 -1.43 18.91 0.14
N GLY A 58 -0.96 17.83 -0.48
CA GLY A 58 -0.30 17.89 -1.79
C GLY A 58 -0.28 16.55 -2.49
N VAL A 59 0.20 16.56 -3.74
CA VAL A 59 0.44 15.35 -4.53
C VAL A 59 1.91 14.97 -4.41
N SER A 60 2.20 13.70 -4.15
CA SER A 60 3.57 13.23 -3.95
C SER A 60 4.44 13.44 -5.21
N ASN A 61 5.74 13.65 -5.02
CA ASN A 61 6.68 13.72 -6.16
C ASN A 61 6.74 12.41 -6.94
N ALA A 62 6.58 11.26 -6.28
CA ALA A 62 6.55 9.96 -6.95
C ALA A 62 5.39 9.88 -7.95
N THR A 63 4.26 10.54 -7.66
CA THR A 63 3.12 10.66 -8.60
C THR A 63 3.49 11.33 -9.93
N GLY A 64 4.62 12.03 -10.02
CA GLY A 64 5.11 12.67 -11.24
C GLY A 64 5.40 11.67 -12.37
N LEU A 65 5.71 10.40 -12.07
CA LEU A 65 5.81 9.32 -13.07
C LEU A 65 4.41 8.77 -13.40
N ARG A 66 3.61 9.58 -14.10
CA ARG A 66 2.18 9.34 -14.35
C ARG A 66 1.89 8.00 -15.03
N ALA A 67 2.69 7.60 -16.02
CA ALA A 67 2.51 6.32 -16.70
C ALA A 67 2.68 5.12 -15.76
N ALA A 68 3.67 5.18 -14.86
CA ALA A 68 3.88 4.14 -13.85
C ALA A 68 2.72 4.12 -12.83
N CYS A 69 2.26 5.30 -12.38
CA CYS A 69 1.08 5.42 -11.51
C CYS A 69 -0.17 4.83 -12.17
N ALA A 70 -0.41 5.15 -13.44
CA ALA A 70 -1.56 4.65 -14.19
C ALA A 70 -1.52 3.13 -14.32
N ALA A 71 -0.36 2.54 -14.60
CA ALA A 71 -0.18 1.09 -14.67
C ALA A 71 -0.50 0.42 -13.32
N VAL A 72 0.06 0.93 -12.21
CA VAL A 72 -0.22 0.44 -10.85
C VAL A 72 -1.72 0.56 -10.53
N ASN A 73 -2.32 1.73 -10.78
CA ASN A 73 -3.74 1.96 -10.50
C ASN A 73 -4.66 1.06 -11.35
N SER A 74 -4.31 0.79 -12.61
CA SER A 74 -5.06 -0.13 -13.47
C SER A 74 -4.98 -1.56 -12.96
N PHE A 75 -3.79 -2.03 -12.56
CA PHE A 75 -3.63 -3.34 -11.94
C PHE A 75 -4.46 -3.45 -10.65
N LEU A 76 -4.36 -2.48 -9.75
CA LEU A 76 -5.08 -2.49 -8.47
C LEU A 76 -6.60 -2.45 -8.64
N LYS A 77 -7.14 -1.82 -9.69
CA LYS A 77 -8.58 -1.84 -9.98
C LYS A 77 -9.13 -3.24 -10.25
N ILE A 78 -8.31 -4.18 -10.72
CA ILE A 78 -8.72 -5.58 -10.91
C ILE A 78 -9.09 -6.22 -9.56
N GLY A 79 -8.30 -5.94 -8.52
CA GLY A 79 -8.49 -6.47 -7.17
C GLY A 79 -9.40 -5.63 -6.27
N PHE A 80 -9.53 -4.32 -6.53
CA PHE A 80 -10.17 -3.36 -5.63
C PHE A 80 -11.22 -2.48 -6.34
N PRO A 81 -12.40 -3.03 -6.70
CA PRO A 81 -13.41 -2.28 -7.44
C PRO A 81 -14.10 -1.18 -6.64
N ASN A 82 -14.10 -1.24 -5.29
CA ASN A 82 -14.85 -0.33 -4.40
C ASN A 82 -13.92 0.43 -3.43
N GLY A 83 -13.88 1.76 -3.52
CA GLY A 83 -12.88 2.63 -2.86
C GLY A 83 -13.11 3.03 -1.40
N HIS A 84 -13.89 2.28 -0.62
CA HIS A 84 -14.28 2.69 0.75
C HIS A 84 -13.45 2.03 1.87
N ALA A 85 -12.87 0.85 1.65
CA ALA A 85 -12.02 0.15 2.63
C ALA A 85 -10.54 0.38 2.34
N ASN A 86 -9.69 0.19 3.35
CA ASN A 86 -8.25 0.09 3.11
C ASN A 86 -7.97 -1.28 2.52
N HIS A 87 -7.19 -1.26 1.45
CA HIS A 87 -6.90 -2.39 0.60
C HIS A 87 -5.41 -2.68 0.65
N ALA A 88 -5.03 -3.94 0.76
CA ALA A 88 -3.64 -4.37 0.72
C ALA A 88 -3.45 -5.54 -0.23
N LEU A 89 -2.29 -5.58 -0.88
CA LEU A 89 -1.84 -6.64 -1.77
C LEU A 89 -0.33 -6.78 -1.60
N ALA A 90 0.16 -8.02 -1.62
CA ALA A 90 1.59 -8.28 -1.66
C ALA A 90 1.98 -9.13 -2.87
N LEU A 91 3.13 -8.81 -3.45
CA LEU A 91 3.64 -9.40 -4.70
C LEU A 91 5.13 -9.73 -4.57
N GLY A 92 5.61 -10.61 -5.46
CA GLY A 92 7.01 -11.00 -5.59
C GLY A 92 7.31 -12.36 -4.97
N GLU A 93 8.57 -12.77 -5.08
CA GLU A 93 9.02 -14.08 -4.61
C GLU A 93 9.42 -13.98 -3.13
N TYR A 94 8.50 -14.35 -2.24
CA TYR A 94 8.73 -14.35 -0.79
C TYR A 94 7.94 -15.44 -0.05
N THR A 95 8.38 -15.74 1.17
CA THR A 95 7.67 -16.61 2.13
C THR A 95 7.32 -15.85 3.41
N GLY A 96 6.21 -16.21 4.06
CA GLY A 96 5.69 -15.48 5.23
C GLY A 96 4.87 -14.26 4.80
N GLY A 97 5.01 -13.14 5.50
CA GLY A 97 4.48 -11.85 5.05
C GLY A 97 2.96 -11.67 5.12
N ARG A 98 2.23 -12.57 5.80
CA ARG A 98 0.79 -12.40 6.06
C ARG A 98 0.54 -11.13 6.86
N VAL A 99 -0.67 -10.59 6.79
CA VAL A 99 -1.09 -9.47 7.64
C VAL A 99 -2.00 -9.99 8.75
N TRP A 100 -1.59 -9.79 10.00
CA TRP A 100 -2.47 -9.94 11.15
C TRP A 100 -3.32 -8.68 11.27
N ILE A 101 -4.63 -8.87 11.45
CA ILE A 101 -5.57 -7.80 11.74
C ILE A 101 -6.27 -8.08 13.06
N GLU A 102 -6.51 -7.04 13.85
CA GLU A 102 -7.35 -7.12 15.04
C GLU A 102 -8.79 -7.41 14.64
N ASP A 103 -9.35 -8.46 15.22
CA ASP A 103 -10.67 -9.00 14.91
C ASP A 103 -11.18 -9.71 16.17
N ASP A 104 -12.32 -9.27 16.68
CA ASP A 104 -12.89 -9.80 17.93
C ASP A 104 -13.37 -11.26 17.77
N GLU A 105 -13.58 -11.70 16.52
CA GLU A 105 -13.92 -13.08 16.15
C GLU A 105 -12.71 -13.83 15.56
N GLY A 106 -11.51 -13.29 15.74
CA GLY A 106 -10.26 -13.88 15.31
C GLY A 106 -9.86 -15.14 16.08
N ASP A 107 -9.11 -16.03 15.44
CA ASP A 107 -8.61 -17.29 15.99
C ASP A 107 -7.13 -17.23 16.44
N SER A 108 -6.51 -16.06 16.30
CA SER A 108 -5.13 -15.77 16.69
C SER A 108 -5.08 -14.60 17.67
N THR A 109 -3.95 -14.45 18.35
CA THR A 109 -3.68 -13.26 19.15
C THR A 109 -2.38 -12.58 18.73
N ALA A 110 -2.26 -11.29 19.02
CA ALA A 110 -1.01 -10.54 18.90
C ALA A 110 -0.75 -9.71 20.16
N TRP A 111 0.51 -9.65 20.58
CA TRP A 111 0.93 -8.85 21.71
C TRP A 111 1.17 -7.40 21.30
N LEU A 112 0.35 -6.48 21.82
CA LEU A 112 0.58 -5.05 21.69
C LEU A 112 1.49 -4.59 22.83
N ALA A 113 2.74 -4.27 22.50
CA ALA A 113 3.64 -3.60 23.42
C ALA A 113 3.16 -2.14 23.64
N ASP A 114 2.60 -1.86 24.82
CA ASP A 114 2.33 -0.49 25.25
C ASP A 114 3.44 0.01 26.21
N LYS A 115 3.41 1.29 26.59
CA LYS A 115 4.41 1.88 27.51
C LYS A 115 4.22 1.53 28.99
N LYS A 116 3.12 0.86 29.40
CA LYS A 116 2.74 0.72 30.81
C LYS A 116 2.41 -0.72 31.23
N ARG A 117 1.63 -1.47 30.45
CA ARG A 117 1.38 -2.91 30.52
C ARG A 117 0.91 -3.41 29.14
N GLY A 118 1.77 -4.12 28.41
CA GLY A 118 1.36 -4.73 27.14
C GLY A 118 0.11 -5.59 27.30
N ARG A 119 -0.66 -5.72 26.22
CA ARG A 119 -1.92 -6.48 26.21
C ARG A 119 -1.98 -7.38 25.00
N GLU A 120 -2.63 -8.51 25.17
CA GLU A 120 -2.97 -9.41 24.09
C GLU A 120 -4.26 -8.94 23.40
N LEU A 121 -4.27 -8.97 22.07
CA LEU A 121 -5.42 -8.59 21.26
C LEU A 121 -5.85 -9.78 20.39
N PRO A 122 -7.16 -10.07 20.28
CA PRO A 122 -7.66 -11.07 19.34
C PRO A 122 -7.57 -10.56 17.90
N GLY A 123 -7.38 -11.48 16.97
CA GLY A 123 -7.28 -11.17 15.55
C GLY A 123 -7.09 -12.39 14.68
N ARG A 124 -6.85 -12.16 13.39
CA ARG A 124 -6.64 -13.24 12.41
C ARG A 124 -5.59 -12.88 11.40
N TRP A 125 -4.95 -13.90 10.85
CA TRP A 125 -3.97 -13.76 9.78
C TRP A 125 -4.67 -13.82 8.42
N LEU A 126 -4.40 -12.83 7.58
CA LEU A 126 -4.83 -12.80 6.19
C LEU A 126 -3.61 -13.00 5.29
N ASP A 127 -3.73 -13.95 4.36
CA ASP A 127 -2.80 -14.11 3.24
C ASP A 127 -3.11 -13.06 2.18
N MET A 128 -2.12 -12.22 1.87
CA MET A 128 -2.24 -11.16 0.86
C MET A 128 -1.31 -11.37 -0.34
N HIS A 129 -0.66 -12.54 -0.45
CA HIS A 129 0.20 -12.87 -1.60
C HIS A 129 -0.68 -13.12 -2.83
N ASP A 130 -0.56 -12.23 -3.82
CA ASP A 130 -1.37 -12.21 -5.05
C ASP A 130 -2.89 -12.22 -4.77
N LYS A 131 -3.27 -11.82 -3.55
CA LYS A 131 -4.63 -11.85 -3.02
C LYS A 131 -4.95 -10.51 -2.38
N PRO A 132 -5.75 -9.67 -3.05
CA PRO A 132 -6.31 -8.46 -2.48
C PRO A 132 -7.03 -8.75 -1.15
N VAL A 133 -6.67 -8.02 -0.09
CA VAL A 133 -7.39 -8.07 1.20
C VAL A 133 -7.90 -6.68 1.57
N SER A 134 -9.05 -6.64 2.25
CA SER A 134 -9.66 -5.42 2.78
C SER A 134 -9.79 -5.53 4.29
N PHE A 135 -9.45 -4.46 5.01
CA PHE A 135 -9.60 -4.42 6.48
C PHE A 135 -9.73 -2.99 7.01
N ASP A 136 -10.22 -2.85 8.25
CA ASP A 136 -10.24 -1.54 8.92
C ASP A 136 -8.86 -1.20 9.48
N ALA A 137 -8.06 -0.44 8.72
CA ALA A 137 -6.73 -0.02 9.18
C ALA A 137 -6.74 1.02 10.33
N ARG A 138 -7.91 1.38 10.88
CA ARG A 138 -7.99 2.08 12.18
C ARG A 138 -7.80 1.14 13.36
N ARG A 139 -8.03 -0.16 13.16
CA ARG A 139 -7.71 -1.22 14.14
C ARG A 139 -6.23 -1.63 14.04
N TYR A 140 -5.74 -2.33 15.06
CA TYR A 140 -4.35 -2.79 15.06
C TYR A 140 -4.11 -3.81 13.95
N HIS A 141 -2.95 -3.74 13.32
CA HIS A 141 -2.52 -4.68 12.29
C HIS A 141 -0.99 -4.77 12.26
N MET A 142 -0.46 -5.91 11.83
CA MET A 142 0.97 -6.21 11.82
C MET A 142 1.29 -7.15 10.66
N VAL A 143 2.45 -6.98 10.04
CA VAL A 143 2.93 -7.90 9.00
C VAL A 143 3.82 -8.97 9.64
N GLU A 144 3.57 -10.23 9.28
CA GLU A 144 4.39 -11.38 9.64
C GLU A 144 5.82 -11.19 9.09
N PRO A 145 6.87 -11.63 9.82
CA PRO A 145 8.20 -11.73 9.24
C PRO A 145 8.18 -12.46 7.89
N HIS A 146 9.01 -12.01 6.97
CA HIS A 146 9.13 -12.61 5.65
C HIS A 146 10.58 -12.72 5.22
N GLU A 147 10.83 -13.62 4.28
CA GLU A 147 12.09 -13.79 3.58
C GLU A 147 11.85 -13.71 2.07
N GLY A 148 12.78 -13.12 1.33
CA GLY A 148 12.66 -12.90 -0.12
C GLY A 148 12.37 -11.44 -0.48
N SER A 149 11.81 -11.23 -1.67
CA SER A 149 11.51 -9.91 -2.22
C SER A 149 10.00 -9.67 -2.24
N MET A 150 9.52 -8.89 -1.26
CA MET A 150 8.10 -8.61 -1.06
C MET A 150 7.79 -7.15 -1.38
N TRP A 151 6.88 -6.93 -2.33
CA TRP A 151 6.24 -5.64 -2.58
C TRP A 151 4.89 -5.59 -1.86
N ALA A 152 4.73 -4.71 -0.88
CA ALA A 152 3.43 -4.45 -0.26
C ALA A 152 2.80 -3.16 -0.81
N LEU A 153 1.62 -3.28 -1.40
CA LEU A 153 0.83 -2.17 -1.93
C LEU A 153 -0.37 -1.93 -1.00
N ALA A 154 -0.48 -0.72 -0.47
CA ALA A 154 -1.62 -0.29 0.32
C ALA A 154 -2.39 0.82 -0.42
N ALA A 155 -3.66 0.57 -0.72
CA ALA A 155 -4.55 1.52 -1.38
C ALA A 155 -5.64 2.00 -0.40
N TYR A 156 -5.75 3.32 -0.25
CA TYR A 156 -6.68 3.94 0.69
C TYR A 156 -7.00 5.39 0.32
N VAL A 157 -8.08 5.92 0.90
CA VAL A 157 -8.44 7.34 0.82
C VAL A 157 -7.94 8.06 2.09
N PRO A 158 -6.93 8.95 2.01
CA PRO A 158 -6.48 9.68 3.19
C PRO A 158 -7.54 10.72 3.63
N GLN A 159 -7.68 10.95 4.94
CA GLN A 159 -8.53 12.03 5.48
C GLN A 159 -8.21 13.41 4.87
N ALA A 160 -6.95 13.63 4.48
CA ALA A 160 -6.50 14.84 3.81
C ALA A 160 -7.25 15.11 2.49
N TYR A 161 -7.85 14.10 1.87
CA TYR A 161 -8.64 14.25 0.63
C TYR A 161 -9.81 15.23 0.78
N ALA A 162 -10.40 15.36 1.97
CA ALA A 162 -11.45 16.34 2.25
C ALA A 162 -11.01 17.80 2.01
N ARG A 163 -9.69 18.06 2.03
CA ARG A 163 -9.08 19.38 1.79
C ARG A 163 -8.40 19.46 0.41
N ALA A 164 -8.52 18.44 -0.43
CA ALA A 164 -7.94 18.45 -1.76
C ALA A 164 -8.67 19.47 -2.64
N THR A 165 -7.91 20.42 -3.21
CA THR A 165 -8.38 21.37 -4.22
C THR A 165 -8.68 20.65 -5.53
N GLU A 166 -9.39 21.30 -6.46
CA GLU A 166 -9.63 20.72 -7.78
C GLU A 166 -8.33 20.46 -8.54
N GLN A 167 -7.32 21.32 -8.39
CA GLN A 167 -6.00 21.10 -8.97
C GLN A 167 -5.36 19.79 -8.48
N HIS A 168 -5.49 19.46 -7.18
CA HIS A 168 -5.02 18.18 -6.67
C HIS A 168 -5.81 17.02 -7.29
N ARG A 169 -7.13 17.15 -7.42
CA ARG A 169 -7.99 16.11 -8.00
C ARG A 169 -7.66 15.88 -9.48
N GLU A 170 -7.49 16.94 -10.26
CA GLU A 170 -7.07 16.89 -11.66
C GLU A 170 -5.76 16.11 -11.81
N ALA A 171 -4.73 16.49 -11.03
CA ALA A 171 -3.43 15.83 -11.07
C ALA A 171 -3.51 14.34 -10.73
N LEU A 172 -4.39 13.95 -9.80
CA LEU A 172 -4.64 12.55 -9.46
C LEU A 172 -5.38 11.79 -10.57
N ARG A 173 -6.40 12.40 -11.20
CA ARG A 173 -7.11 11.79 -12.35
C ARG A 173 -6.16 11.55 -13.52
N GLU A 174 -5.34 12.54 -13.85
CA GLU A 174 -4.30 12.43 -14.88
C GLU A 174 -3.25 11.34 -14.56
N ALA A 175 -3.05 11.01 -13.29
CA ALA A 175 -2.18 9.91 -12.85
C ALA A 175 -2.93 8.55 -12.70
N GLY A 176 -4.20 8.48 -13.11
CA GLY A 176 -4.99 7.25 -13.16
C GLY A 176 -5.69 6.86 -11.85
N PHE A 177 -5.64 7.69 -10.80
CA PHE A 177 -6.25 7.38 -9.51
C PHE A 177 -7.77 7.36 -9.60
N PRO A 178 -8.43 6.31 -9.08
CA PRO A 178 -9.88 6.34 -8.88
C PRO A 178 -10.17 7.31 -7.72
N LEU A 179 -10.89 8.39 -8.01
CA LEU A 179 -11.27 9.36 -6.99
C LEU A 179 -12.64 9.01 -6.40
N PRO A 180 -12.83 9.16 -5.07
CA PRO A 180 -14.15 9.11 -4.46
C PRO A 180 -15.07 10.14 -5.11
N SER A 181 -16.31 9.72 -5.37
CA SER A 181 -17.43 10.58 -5.79
C SER A 181 -17.80 11.59 -4.72
#